data_AF-A0A4Y7LDU5-F1
#
_entry.id   AF-A0A4Y7LDU5-F1
#
_cell.length_a   1.000
_cell.length_b   1.000
_cell.length_c   1.000
_cell.angle_alpha   90.00
_cell.angle_beta   90.00
_cell.angle_gamma   90.00
#
_symmetry.space_group_name_H-M   'P 1'
#
loop_
_entity.id
_entity.type
_entity.pdbx_description
1 polymer ?
#
loop_
_entity_poly.entity_id
_entity_poly.type
_entity_poly.pdbx_seq_one_letter_code
_entity_poly.pdbx_strand_id
1 'polypeptide(L)'
;HFSLIFVSFALPRLFLFPFDLVIEKVFTVIRFPFQVSHHPPVGVAHAENEHFTYGFACKLKTKLLGNSVDYYPLGRTRITHKRDGALLDLAPPRTRVNNLIFGRTWIGTSGDMIMTNMTTGDRVVLNFKPCGWFGARRYEVNGYVYNAAKEPKMLMTGKWNKSMSYQPCDTKGEPLSGITLKEVWKVADVQQNDKFQYTYFAHKINSFDTAPKKLLASDSRLRPDRYALETGDLSKVGREKNSLEVRQRSEKKKREANGERYAPKWFDLTDEVTITPWGEMETYEYNGKYSKHRAMVNNSGVSSDETGVLPTKFNPWQYVMKD
;
A
#
# COMPACT_ATOMS: atom_id res chain seq x y z
N HIS A 1 -3.01 -13.66 -12.92
CA HIS A 1 -2.05 -12.57 -12.60
C HIS A 1 -2.69 -11.18 -12.42
N PHE A 2 -3.90 -10.89 -12.92
CA PHE A 2 -4.55 -9.57 -12.78
C PHE A 2 -5.06 -9.19 -11.37
N SER A 3 -5.32 -10.16 -10.49
CA SER A 3 -5.82 -9.88 -9.13
C SER A 3 -4.83 -9.11 -8.24
N LEU A 4 -3.52 -9.16 -8.53
CA LEU A 4 -2.47 -8.43 -7.80
C LEU A 4 -2.52 -6.91 -8.04
N ILE A 5 -2.98 -6.48 -9.22
CA ILE A 5 -3.09 -5.07 -9.59
C ILE A 5 -4.08 -4.34 -8.66
N PHE A 6 -5.13 -5.03 -8.22
CA PHE A 6 -6.19 -4.45 -7.38
C PHE A 6 -5.85 -4.38 -5.89
N VAL A 7 -4.87 -5.15 -5.42
CA VAL A 7 -4.35 -5.01 -4.04
C VAL A 7 -3.70 -3.65 -3.85
N SER A 8 -3.05 -3.12 -4.90
CA SER A 8 -2.50 -1.74 -4.90
C SER A 8 -3.61 -0.67 -4.82
N PHE A 9 -4.83 -0.96 -5.29
CA PHE A 9 -5.99 -0.06 -5.25
C PHE A 9 -6.84 -0.17 -3.97
N ALA A 10 -6.65 -1.22 -3.16
CA ALA A 10 -7.26 -1.32 -1.84
C ALA A 10 -6.54 -0.46 -0.78
N LEU A 11 -5.25 -0.20 -0.98
CA LEU A 11 -4.43 0.66 -0.10
C LEU A 11 -4.89 2.14 -0.07
N PRO A 12 -5.33 2.78 -1.18
CA PRO A 12 -5.92 4.13 -1.20
C PRO A 12 -7.04 4.39 -0.18
N ARG A 13 -7.80 3.38 0.25
CA ARG A 13 -8.86 3.55 1.26
C ARG A 13 -8.33 3.66 2.70
N LEU A 14 -7.04 3.44 2.93
CA LEU A 14 -6.38 3.54 4.23
C LEU A 14 -5.68 4.89 4.49
N PHE A 15 -5.67 5.83 3.53
CA PHE A 15 -4.81 7.03 3.60
C PHE A 15 -5.30 8.19 4.48
N LEU A 16 -6.30 8.00 5.34
CA LEU A 16 -6.65 9.05 6.30
C LEU A 16 -5.58 9.21 7.40
N PHE A 17 -4.79 8.17 7.69
CA PHE A 17 -3.54 8.24 8.45
C PHE A 17 -2.71 7.00 8.05
N PRO A 18 -1.38 7.08 7.88
CA PRO A 18 -0.58 5.90 7.55
C PRO A 18 -0.71 4.90 8.70
N PHE A 19 -1.45 3.83 8.43
CA PHE A 19 -1.70 2.76 9.38
C PHE A 19 -1.17 1.48 8.79
N ASP A 20 -0.36 0.80 9.59
CA ASP A 20 0.36 -0.36 9.12
C ASP A 20 -0.63 -1.56 8.94
N LEU A 21 -0.52 -2.28 7.80
CA LEU A 21 -1.04 -3.61 7.36
C LEU A 21 -0.22 -4.97 7.58
N VAL A 22 -0.72 -5.98 8.34
CA VAL A 22 -0.18 -7.38 8.43
C VAL A 22 -1.28 -8.41 8.23
N ILE A 23 -1.02 -9.44 7.41
CA ILE A 23 -1.91 -10.60 7.19
C ILE A 23 -1.08 -11.87 7.03
N GLU A 24 -1.56 -12.99 7.58
CA GLU A 24 -0.83 -14.27 7.66
C GLU A 24 -1.48 -15.48 6.94
N LYS A 25 -2.57 -15.35 6.16
CA LYS A 25 -3.27 -16.55 5.61
C LYS A 25 -3.66 -16.55 4.12
N VAL A 26 -3.30 -15.54 3.34
CA VAL A 26 -3.49 -15.54 1.85
C VAL A 26 -2.29 -14.87 1.16
N PHE A 27 -1.66 -13.94 1.88
CA PHE A 27 -0.37 -13.38 1.58
C PHE A 27 0.51 -13.79 2.74
N THR A 28 1.42 -14.73 2.55
CA THR A 28 2.49 -14.87 3.52
C THR A 28 3.23 -13.52 3.45
N VAL A 29 3.32 -12.85 4.59
CA VAL A 29 4.19 -11.69 4.81
C VAL A 29 3.75 -10.35 4.17
N ILE A 30 2.52 -9.80 4.21
CA ILE A 30 2.47 -8.31 4.02
C ILE A 30 3.06 -7.65 5.28
N ARG A 31 4.31 -7.20 5.24
CA ARG A 31 4.98 -6.52 6.35
C ARG A 31 5.03 -5.04 6.03
N PHE A 32 4.00 -4.34 6.50
CA PHE A 32 3.87 -2.93 6.91
C PHE A 32 4.79 -1.85 6.29
N PRO A 33 4.26 -0.66 5.92
CA PRO A 33 5.08 0.52 5.61
C PRO A 33 5.90 0.91 6.84
N PHE A 34 7.14 0.45 6.95
CA PHE A 34 8.06 1.12 7.87
C PHE A 34 8.16 2.55 7.37
N GLN A 35 7.84 3.50 8.26
CA GLN A 35 8.18 4.88 7.99
C GLN A 35 9.72 4.98 8.03
N VAL A 36 10.35 4.83 6.86
CA VAL A 36 11.82 4.84 6.72
C VAL A 36 12.37 6.25 6.69
N SER A 37 11.51 7.24 6.40
CA SER A 37 11.81 8.66 6.56
C SER A 37 10.56 9.42 7.01
N HIS A 38 10.75 10.46 7.82
CA HIS A 38 9.68 11.37 8.26
C HIS A 38 9.62 12.66 7.44
N HIS A 39 10.73 13.02 6.80
CA HIS A 39 10.86 14.23 6.01
C HIS A 39 11.69 13.92 4.77
N PRO A 40 11.05 13.52 3.66
CA PRO A 40 9.61 13.30 3.47
C PRO A 40 9.13 11.94 4.03
N PRO A 41 7.82 11.75 4.30
CA PRO A 41 7.28 10.47 4.72
C PRO A 41 7.42 9.42 3.61
N VAL A 42 8.12 8.32 3.91
CA VAL A 42 8.30 7.19 3.00
C VAL A 42 7.82 5.91 3.68
N GLY A 43 6.94 5.16 3.03
CA GLY A 43 6.50 3.84 3.45
C GLY A 43 7.08 2.75 2.56
N VAL A 44 7.61 1.68 3.16
CA VAL A 44 8.14 0.51 2.45
C VAL A 44 7.53 -0.78 2.97
N ALA A 45 7.12 -1.66 2.08
CA ALA A 45 6.52 -2.94 2.44
C ALA A 45 7.11 -4.06 1.58
N HIS A 46 7.15 -5.24 2.17
CA HIS A 46 7.52 -6.48 1.49
C HIS A 46 6.46 -7.53 1.79
N ALA A 47 6.14 -8.35 0.80
CA ALA A 47 5.34 -9.56 0.92
C ALA A 47 5.81 -10.72 0.06
N GLU A 48 5.52 -11.93 0.52
CA GLU A 48 6.05 -13.14 -0.09
C GLU A 48 5.18 -14.36 0.22
N ASN A 49 4.58 -14.96 -0.79
CA ASN A 49 3.92 -16.26 -0.69
C ASN A 49 4.59 -17.29 -1.61
N GLU A 50 3.97 -18.46 -1.76
CA GLU A 50 4.48 -19.53 -2.63
C GLU A 50 4.54 -19.16 -4.11
N HIS A 51 3.81 -18.12 -4.52
CA HIS A 51 3.65 -17.75 -5.93
C HIS A 51 4.44 -16.51 -6.33
N PHE A 52 4.57 -15.53 -5.44
CA PHE A 52 5.23 -14.27 -5.77
C PHE A 52 5.86 -13.61 -4.55
N THR A 53 6.83 -12.74 -4.83
CA THR A 53 7.24 -11.67 -3.93
C THR A 53 6.61 -10.35 -4.39
N TYR A 54 6.34 -9.45 -3.46
CA TYR A 54 5.75 -8.14 -3.65
C TYR A 54 6.59 -7.14 -2.84
N GLY A 55 7.24 -6.21 -3.52
CA GLY A 55 7.93 -5.08 -2.92
C GLY A 55 7.16 -3.81 -3.22
N PHE A 56 7.08 -2.92 -2.24
CA PHE A 56 6.45 -1.61 -2.39
C PHE A 56 7.28 -0.57 -1.66
N ALA A 57 7.56 0.54 -2.33
CA ALA A 57 8.12 1.72 -1.70
C ALA A 57 7.37 2.93 -2.24
N CYS A 58 6.88 3.80 -1.36
CA CYS A 58 6.18 5.01 -1.75
C CYS A 58 6.48 6.18 -0.83
N LYS A 59 6.92 7.27 -1.46
CA LYS A 59 6.99 8.62 -0.93
C LYS A 59 5.75 9.38 -1.39
N LEU A 60 5.00 9.97 -0.47
CA LEU A 60 3.77 10.67 -0.81
C LEU A 60 4.02 12.17 -0.94
N LYS A 61 3.76 12.74 -2.12
CA LYS A 61 3.70 14.19 -2.31
C LYS A 61 2.24 14.62 -2.35
N THR A 62 1.90 15.67 -1.61
CA THR A 62 0.54 16.19 -1.55
C THR A 62 0.46 17.63 -2.06
N LYS A 63 -0.68 18.03 -2.62
CA LYS A 63 -0.97 19.42 -3.01
C LYS A 63 -2.41 19.77 -2.63
N LEU A 64 -2.58 20.74 -1.72
CA LEU A 64 -3.89 21.29 -1.38
C LEU A 64 -4.34 22.26 -2.48
N LEU A 65 -5.59 22.11 -2.94
CA LEU A 65 -6.21 22.85 -4.04
C LEU A 65 -7.53 23.48 -3.58
N GLY A 66 -7.54 24.06 -2.38
CA GLY A 66 -8.75 24.57 -1.74
C GLY A 66 -9.63 23.44 -1.22
N ASN A 67 -10.71 23.11 -1.93
CA ASN A 67 -11.67 22.07 -1.52
C ASN A 67 -11.24 20.63 -1.89
N SER A 68 -10.01 20.43 -2.34
CA SER A 68 -9.48 19.11 -2.70
C SER A 68 -8.00 18.99 -2.41
N VAL A 69 -7.51 17.75 -2.30
CA VAL A 69 -6.09 17.43 -2.11
C VAL A 69 -5.68 16.42 -3.17
N ASP A 70 -4.63 16.74 -3.93
CA ASP A 70 -3.96 15.80 -4.81
C ASP A 70 -2.89 15.02 -4.03
N TYR A 71 -2.83 13.73 -4.32
CA TYR A 71 -1.87 12.76 -3.83
C TYR A 71 -1.11 12.18 -5.03
N TYR A 72 0.21 12.36 -4.99
CA TYR A 72 1.13 11.84 -5.98
C TYR A 72 1.98 10.76 -5.30
N PRO A 73 1.73 9.48 -5.60
CA PRO A 73 2.58 8.41 -5.09
C PRO A 73 3.89 8.38 -5.88
N LEU A 74 4.96 8.93 -5.30
CA LEU A 74 6.31 8.79 -5.83
C LEU A 74 6.82 7.45 -5.33
N GLY A 75 6.61 6.40 -6.11
CA GLY A 75 6.94 5.05 -5.68
C GLY A 75 6.70 4.01 -6.75
N ARG A 76 7.22 2.82 -6.50
CA ARG A 76 7.05 1.66 -7.37
C ARG A 76 6.62 0.43 -6.57
N THR A 77 5.88 -0.41 -7.26
CA THR A 77 5.54 -1.75 -6.84
C THR A 77 6.28 -2.72 -7.74
N ARG A 78 7.12 -3.59 -7.16
CA ARG A 78 7.79 -4.69 -7.86
C ARG A 78 7.13 -6.01 -7.46
N ILE A 79 6.77 -6.84 -8.43
CA ILE A 79 6.21 -8.18 -8.20
C ILE A 79 7.11 -9.17 -8.93
N THR A 80 7.72 -10.10 -8.20
CA THR A 80 8.50 -11.20 -8.81
C THR A 80 7.67 -12.47 -8.75
N HIS A 81 7.34 -13.03 -9.91
CA HIS A 81 6.65 -14.31 -9.98
C HIS A 81 7.67 -15.45 -9.81
N LYS A 82 7.42 -16.33 -8.83
CA LYS A 82 8.39 -17.36 -8.45
C LYS A 82 8.48 -18.52 -9.44
N ARG A 83 7.43 -18.76 -10.22
CA ARG A 83 7.37 -19.89 -11.17
C ARG A 83 8.26 -19.68 -12.39
N ASP A 84 8.25 -18.48 -12.96
CA ASP A 84 8.93 -18.16 -14.24
C ASP A 84 9.96 -17.03 -14.10
N GLY A 85 10.12 -16.46 -12.90
CA GLY A 85 11.04 -15.36 -12.66
C GLY A 85 10.58 -14.02 -13.25
N ALA A 86 9.34 -13.90 -13.74
CA ALA A 86 8.86 -12.67 -14.35
C ALA A 86 8.84 -11.53 -13.32
N LEU A 87 9.47 -10.40 -13.67
CA LEU A 87 9.52 -9.21 -12.84
C LEU A 87 8.56 -8.15 -13.40
N LEU A 88 7.52 -7.82 -12.64
CA LEU A 88 6.57 -6.76 -12.99
C LEU A 88 6.90 -5.49 -12.19
N ASP A 89 7.02 -4.36 -12.88
CA ASP A 89 7.18 -3.03 -12.29
C ASP A 89 5.94 -2.16 -12.59
N LEU A 90 5.46 -1.44 -11.58
CA LEU A 90 4.22 -0.67 -11.61
C LEU A 90 4.41 0.65 -10.85
N ALA A 91 4.00 1.75 -11.48
CA ALA A 91 3.81 3.05 -10.82
C ALA A 91 2.32 3.40 -10.74
N PRO A 92 1.76 3.63 -9.54
CA PRO A 92 0.35 3.98 -9.39
C PRO A 92 0.05 5.40 -9.92
N PRO A 93 -1.17 5.64 -10.44
CA PRO A 93 -1.59 6.94 -10.95
C PRO A 93 -1.87 7.95 -9.81
N ARG A 94 -2.06 9.23 -10.16
CA ARG A 94 -2.42 10.27 -9.18
C ARG A 94 -3.83 10.04 -8.62
N THR A 95 -4.02 10.37 -7.35
CA THR A 95 -5.31 10.31 -6.68
C THR A 95 -5.68 11.66 -6.09
N ARG A 96 -6.96 12.00 -6.10
CA ARG A 96 -7.51 13.23 -5.54
C ARG A 96 -8.60 12.89 -4.54
N VAL A 97 -8.53 13.51 -3.37
CA VAL A 97 -9.65 13.59 -2.43
C VAL A 97 -10.39 14.89 -2.72
N ASN A 98 -11.62 14.78 -3.19
CA ASN A 98 -12.49 15.90 -3.54
C ASN A 98 -13.46 16.19 -2.39
N ASN A 99 -13.91 17.44 -2.30
CA ASN A 99 -14.91 17.88 -1.33
C ASN A 99 -14.44 17.64 0.12
N LEU A 100 -13.28 18.21 0.45
CA LEU A 100 -12.72 18.11 1.80
C LEU A 100 -13.47 19.00 2.82
N ILE A 101 -13.98 20.14 2.36
CA ILE A 101 -14.65 21.15 3.19
C ILE A 101 -16.14 21.20 2.86
N PHE A 102 -16.48 21.28 1.57
CA PHE A 102 -17.87 21.43 1.10
C PHE A 102 -18.29 20.26 0.22
N GLY A 103 -19.46 19.67 0.56
CA GLY A 103 -20.06 18.54 -0.14
C GLY A 103 -19.61 17.18 0.40
N ARG A 104 -20.16 16.11 -0.17
CA ARG A 104 -19.77 14.73 0.21
C ARG A 104 -18.37 14.43 -0.33
N THR A 105 -17.44 14.11 0.56
CA THR A 105 -16.07 13.71 0.22
C THR A 105 -16.06 12.49 -0.68
N TRP A 106 -15.19 12.50 -1.70
CA TRP A 106 -15.00 11.34 -2.55
C TRP A 106 -13.61 11.29 -3.20
N ILE A 107 -13.18 10.07 -3.55
CA ILE A 107 -11.86 9.80 -4.09
C ILE A 107 -11.96 9.60 -5.61
N GLY A 108 -11.14 10.32 -6.36
CA GLY A 108 -10.97 10.14 -7.80
C GLY A 108 -9.52 9.81 -8.13
N THR A 109 -9.31 8.82 -8.99
CA THR A 109 -7.99 8.47 -9.53
C THR A 109 -7.97 8.80 -11.01
N SER A 110 -6.88 9.38 -11.51
CA SER A 110 -6.79 9.82 -12.91
C SER A 110 -5.38 9.75 -13.47
N GLY A 111 -5.27 9.60 -14.78
CA GLY A 111 -4.00 9.48 -15.49
C GLY A 111 -3.64 8.04 -15.81
N ASP A 112 -2.46 7.86 -16.41
CA ASP A 112 -2.00 6.54 -16.83
C ASP A 112 -1.33 5.79 -15.69
N MET A 113 -1.70 4.52 -15.58
CA MET A 113 -0.97 3.52 -14.82
C MET A 113 -0.30 2.58 -15.81
N ILE A 114 1.02 2.49 -15.73
CA ILE A 114 1.83 1.62 -16.58
C ILE A 114 2.39 0.52 -15.70
N MET A 115 2.17 -0.72 -16.12
CA MET A 115 2.82 -1.91 -15.58
C MET A 115 3.66 -2.54 -16.69
N THR A 116 4.93 -2.80 -16.42
CA THR A 116 5.87 -3.39 -17.38
C THR A 116 6.34 -4.73 -16.86
N ASN A 117 6.30 -5.77 -17.69
CA ASN A 117 7.06 -6.98 -17.46
C ASN A 117 8.50 -6.71 -17.90
N MET A 118 9.39 -6.52 -16.94
CA MET A 118 10.80 -6.21 -17.15
C MET A 118 11.56 -7.39 -17.79
N THR A 119 11.02 -8.60 -17.71
CA THR A 119 11.61 -9.82 -18.30
C THR A 119 11.29 -9.96 -19.78
N THR A 120 10.04 -9.68 -20.19
CA THR A 120 9.60 -9.88 -21.59
C THR A 120 9.47 -8.59 -22.40
N GLY A 121 9.34 -7.44 -21.75
CA GLY A 121 9.03 -6.15 -22.38
C GLY A 121 7.54 -5.91 -22.64
N ASP A 122 6.67 -6.87 -22.34
CA ASP A 122 5.22 -6.69 -22.40
C ASP A 122 4.79 -5.62 -21.40
N ARG A 123 3.73 -4.88 -21.72
CA ARG A 123 3.25 -3.79 -20.86
C ARG A 123 1.74 -3.70 -20.83
N VAL A 124 1.22 -3.28 -19.70
CA VAL A 124 -0.18 -2.88 -19.53
C VAL A 124 -0.20 -1.37 -19.36
N VAL A 125 -1.03 -0.68 -20.14
CA VAL A 125 -1.27 0.77 -20.00
C VAL A 125 -2.75 0.96 -19.71
N LEU A 126 -3.08 1.37 -18.49
CA LEU A 126 -4.45 1.65 -18.06
C LEU A 126 -4.63 3.14 -17.83
N ASN A 127 -5.59 3.75 -18.53
CA ASN A 127 -5.96 5.14 -18.38
C ASN A 127 -7.16 5.28 -17.42
N PHE A 128 -6.91 5.89 -16.26
CA PHE A 128 -7.93 6.24 -15.29
C PHE A 128 -8.58 7.54 -15.70
N LYS A 129 -9.88 7.50 -16.02
CA LYS A 129 -10.60 8.68 -16.52
C LYS A 129 -10.86 9.66 -15.39
N PRO A 130 -10.52 10.95 -15.57
CA PRO A 130 -10.92 11.98 -14.63
C PRO A 130 -12.45 12.07 -14.62
N CYS A 131 -13.02 12.40 -13.46
CA CYS A 131 -14.44 12.71 -13.35
C CYS A 131 -14.73 14.00 -14.11
N GLY A 132 -15.56 13.92 -15.14
CA GLY A 132 -16.06 15.07 -15.89
C GLY A 132 -17.25 15.73 -15.20
N TRP A 133 -17.86 16.67 -15.93
CA TRP A 133 -19.09 17.36 -15.54
C TRP A 133 -20.20 16.37 -15.15
N PHE A 134 -20.94 16.69 -14.09
CA PHE A 134 -22.04 15.88 -13.57
C PHE A 134 -21.69 14.41 -13.24
N GLY A 135 -20.41 14.11 -12.99
CA GLY A 135 -19.98 12.75 -12.68
C GLY A 135 -19.65 11.88 -13.91
N ALA A 136 -19.61 12.46 -15.11
CA ALA A 136 -19.27 11.75 -16.33
C ALA A 136 -17.94 11.01 -16.18
N ARG A 137 -17.91 9.74 -16.62
CA ARG A 137 -16.72 8.87 -16.62
C ARG A 137 -16.11 8.58 -15.25
N ARG A 138 -16.81 8.93 -14.17
CA ARG A 138 -16.34 8.69 -12.81
C ARG A 138 -16.09 7.20 -12.60
N TYR A 139 -14.86 6.91 -12.18
CA TYR A 139 -14.33 5.57 -11.92
C TYR A 139 -13.98 4.72 -13.14
N GLU A 140 -14.19 5.21 -14.35
CA GLU A 140 -13.87 4.46 -15.56
C GLU A 140 -12.37 4.25 -15.72
N VAL A 141 -12.02 3.05 -16.15
CA VAL A 141 -10.67 2.68 -16.55
C VAL A 141 -10.78 1.97 -17.89
N ASN A 142 -9.93 2.36 -18.83
CA ASN A 142 -9.73 1.61 -20.06
C ASN A 142 -8.27 1.61 -20.46
N GLY A 143 -7.87 0.66 -21.29
CA GLY A 143 -6.49 0.56 -21.70
C GLY A 143 -6.21 -0.75 -22.38
N TYR A 144 -4.93 -1.05 -22.56
CA TYR A 144 -4.51 -2.19 -23.36
C TYR A 144 -3.36 -2.93 -22.71
N VAL A 145 -3.27 -4.21 -23.04
CA VAL A 145 -2.06 -5.01 -22.89
C VAL A 145 -1.35 -5.03 -24.23
N TYR A 146 -0.08 -4.67 -24.23
CA TYR A 146 0.80 -4.67 -25.39
C TYR A 146 1.88 -5.72 -25.22
N ASN A 147 2.27 -6.34 -26.33
CA ASN A 147 3.48 -7.13 -26.36
C ASN A 147 4.74 -6.24 -26.38
N ALA A 148 5.93 -6.86 -26.32
CA ALA A 148 7.22 -6.18 -26.45
C ALA A 148 7.35 -5.32 -27.72
N ALA A 149 6.71 -5.73 -28.83
CA ALA A 149 6.67 -4.98 -30.09
C ALA A 149 5.70 -3.78 -30.08
N LYS A 150 5.09 -3.47 -28.93
CA LYS A 150 4.11 -2.38 -28.73
C LYS A 150 2.81 -2.57 -29.52
N GLU A 151 2.49 -3.80 -29.90
CA GLU A 151 1.23 -4.13 -30.54
C GLU A 151 0.17 -4.44 -29.48
N PRO A 152 -1.04 -3.86 -29.58
CA PRO A 152 -2.12 -4.20 -28.67
C PRO A 152 -2.55 -5.65 -28.89
N LYS A 153 -2.78 -6.38 -27.79
CA LYS A 153 -3.25 -7.78 -27.80
C LYS A 153 -4.55 -7.97 -27.04
N MET A 154 -4.77 -7.15 -26.01
CA MET A 154 -6.01 -7.19 -25.24
C MET A 154 -6.47 -5.77 -24.91
N LEU A 155 -7.77 -5.52 -25.08
CA LEU A 155 -8.48 -4.36 -24.54
C LEU A 155 -8.92 -4.67 -23.11
N MET A 156 -8.65 -3.76 -22.19
CA MET A 156 -9.12 -3.80 -20.80
C MET A 156 -10.09 -2.66 -20.55
N THR A 157 -11.23 -2.95 -19.91
CA THR A 157 -12.26 -1.96 -19.59
C THR A 157 -12.92 -2.26 -18.25
N GLY A 158 -13.44 -1.23 -17.60
CA GLY A 158 -14.27 -1.39 -16.42
C GLY A 158 -14.33 -0.14 -15.55
N LYS A 159 -14.69 -0.36 -14.28
CA LYS A 159 -14.70 0.67 -13.24
C LYS A 159 -13.88 0.18 -12.05
N TRP A 160 -12.86 0.93 -11.65
CA TRP A 160 -11.94 0.51 -10.59
C TRP A 160 -12.60 0.33 -9.22
N ASN A 161 -13.82 0.86 -9.04
CA ASN A 161 -14.61 0.69 -7.83
C ASN A 161 -15.67 -0.42 -7.92
N LYS A 162 -15.78 -1.14 -9.05
CA LYS A 162 -16.79 -2.19 -9.27
C LYS A 162 -16.20 -3.47 -9.85
N SER A 163 -15.71 -3.44 -11.08
CA SER A 163 -15.15 -4.61 -11.77
C SER A 163 -14.32 -4.19 -12.97
N MET A 164 -13.45 -5.10 -13.40
CA MET A 164 -12.58 -4.94 -14.54
C MET A 164 -12.61 -6.21 -15.37
N SER A 165 -12.59 -6.03 -16.68
CA SER A 165 -12.69 -7.10 -17.66
C SER A 165 -11.72 -6.86 -18.81
N TYR A 166 -11.49 -7.89 -19.62
CA TYR A 166 -10.69 -7.80 -20.83
C TYR A 166 -11.28 -8.62 -21.97
N GLN A 167 -10.83 -8.32 -23.17
CA GLN A 167 -11.06 -9.14 -24.36
C GLN A 167 -9.89 -8.97 -25.35
N PRO A 168 -9.59 -9.98 -26.17
CA PRO A 168 -8.63 -9.85 -27.26
C PRO A 168 -9.03 -8.72 -28.22
N CYS A 169 -8.03 -8.04 -28.78
CA CYS A 169 -8.22 -7.01 -29.79
C CYS A 169 -7.31 -7.24 -31.01
N ASP A 170 -7.67 -6.62 -32.13
CA ASP A 170 -6.83 -6.58 -33.33
C ASP A 170 -5.66 -5.60 -33.18
N THR A 171 -4.83 -5.47 -34.22
CA THR A 171 -3.67 -4.57 -34.23
C THR A 171 -4.05 -3.09 -34.15
N LYS A 172 -5.31 -2.72 -34.39
CA LYS A 172 -5.84 -1.36 -34.24
C LYS A 172 -6.40 -1.12 -32.82
N GLY A 173 -6.47 -2.16 -32.00
CA GLY A 173 -7.05 -2.10 -30.66
C GLY A 173 -8.57 -2.33 -30.64
N GLU A 174 -9.17 -2.67 -31.77
CA GLU A 174 -10.60 -2.95 -31.84
C GLU A 174 -10.92 -4.35 -31.30
N PRO A 175 -12.00 -4.51 -30.52
CA PRO A 175 -12.46 -5.82 -30.06
C PRO A 175 -12.61 -6.84 -31.17
N LEU A 176 -12.10 -8.05 -30.99
CA LEU A 176 -12.39 -9.14 -31.93
C LEU A 176 -13.88 -9.51 -31.86
N SER A 177 -14.54 -9.52 -33.03
CA SER A 177 -15.96 -9.84 -33.16
C SER A 177 -16.27 -11.26 -32.67
N GLY A 178 -17.35 -11.42 -31.92
CA GLY A 178 -17.80 -12.73 -31.42
C GLY A 178 -17.09 -13.22 -30.15
N ILE A 179 -16.17 -12.43 -29.58
CA ILE A 179 -15.54 -12.76 -28.30
C ILE A 179 -16.22 -12.01 -27.16
N THR A 180 -16.69 -12.75 -26.16
CA THR A 180 -17.31 -12.17 -24.96
C THR A 180 -16.25 -11.58 -24.03
N LEU A 181 -16.56 -10.39 -23.49
CA LEU A 181 -15.78 -9.73 -22.45
C LEU A 181 -15.64 -10.63 -21.20
N LYS A 182 -14.40 -10.91 -20.78
CA LYS A 182 -14.11 -11.77 -19.61
C LYS A 182 -13.76 -10.93 -18.38
N GLU A 183 -14.51 -11.10 -17.30
CA GLU A 183 -14.22 -10.46 -16.01
C GLU A 183 -12.92 -11.03 -15.40
N VAL A 184 -12.02 -10.14 -14.97
CA VAL A 184 -10.76 -10.50 -14.29
C VAL A 184 -10.74 -10.12 -12.83
N TRP A 185 -11.57 -9.16 -12.45
CA TRP A 185 -11.64 -8.68 -11.09
C TRP A 185 -13.00 -8.05 -10.83
N LYS A 186 -13.50 -8.27 -9.62
CA LYS A 186 -14.70 -7.64 -9.08
C LYS A 186 -14.41 -7.22 -7.65
N VAL A 187 -14.96 -6.06 -7.27
CA VAL A 187 -14.89 -5.56 -5.91
C VAL A 187 -15.57 -6.55 -4.97
N ALA A 188 -14.92 -6.86 -3.85
CA ALA A 188 -15.50 -7.67 -2.82
C ALA A 188 -16.61 -6.91 -2.08
N ASP A 189 -17.55 -7.65 -1.51
CA ASP A 189 -18.57 -7.08 -0.63
C ASP A 189 -17.94 -6.40 0.58
N VAL A 190 -18.65 -5.42 1.13
CA VAL A 190 -18.25 -4.66 2.31
C VAL A 190 -19.34 -4.75 3.37
N GLN A 191 -18.96 -4.53 4.62
CA GLN A 191 -19.93 -4.45 5.71
C GLN A 191 -20.87 -3.26 5.48
N GLN A 192 -22.17 -3.51 5.59
CA GLN A 192 -23.16 -2.43 5.53
C GLN A 192 -23.04 -1.56 6.79
N ASN A 193 -23.17 -0.24 6.62
CA ASN A 193 -23.12 0.74 7.71
C ASN A 193 -21.83 0.71 8.56
N ASP A 194 -20.71 0.34 7.95
CA ASP A 194 -19.42 0.46 8.61
C ASP A 194 -19.11 1.92 8.99
N LYS A 195 -18.71 2.15 10.24
CA LYS A 195 -18.43 3.49 10.80
C LYS A 195 -17.40 4.28 9.99
N PHE A 196 -16.42 3.60 9.40
CA PHE A 196 -15.31 4.20 8.67
C PHE A 196 -15.30 3.83 7.18
N GLN A 197 -16.35 3.15 6.69
CA GLN A 197 -16.47 2.62 5.33
C GLN A 197 -15.33 1.66 4.94
N TYR A 198 -14.85 0.91 5.92
CA TYR A 198 -13.81 -0.11 5.75
C TYR A 198 -14.33 -1.35 5.02
N THR A 199 -13.41 -1.98 4.30
CA THR A 199 -13.62 -3.32 3.75
C THR A 199 -13.41 -4.37 4.85
N TYR A 200 -13.91 -5.60 4.67
CA TYR A 200 -13.57 -6.69 5.58
C TYR A 200 -12.06 -6.92 5.69
N PHE A 201 -11.33 -6.69 4.60
CA PHE A 201 -9.88 -6.74 4.60
C PHE A 201 -9.26 -5.67 5.51
N ALA A 202 -9.76 -4.43 5.44
CA ALA A 202 -9.31 -3.33 6.28
C ALA A 202 -9.61 -3.53 7.78
N HIS A 203 -10.67 -4.28 8.12
CA HIS A 203 -10.90 -4.70 9.51
C HIS A 203 -9.91 -5.78 9.97
N LYS A 204 -9.67 -6.79 9.12
CA LYS A 204 -8.75 -7.89 9.45
C LYS A 204 -7.34 -7.39 9.76
N ILE A 205 -6.81 -6.49 8.95
CA ILE A 205 -5.42 -5.98 9.10
C ILE A 205 -5.18 -5.30 10.45
N ASN A 206 -6.23 -4.79 11.09
CA ASN A 206 -6.16 -4.06 12.35
C ASN A 206 -6.56 -4.93 13.55
N SER A 207 -7.27 -6.03 13.32
CA SER A 207 -7.71 -6.93 14.37
C SER A 207 -6.55 -7.68 15.02
N PHE A 208 -6.63 -7.82 16.35
CA PHE A 208 -5.75 -8.69 17.14
C PHE A 208 -5.99 -10.18 16.86
N ASP A 209 -7.17 -10.57 16.38
CA ASP A 209 -7.52 -11.95 16.06
C ASP A 209 -6.68 -12.52 14.90
N THR A 210 -6.17 -11.63 14.05
CA THR A 210 -5.28 -12.00 12.94
C THR A 210 -3.82 -11.63 13.21
N ALA A 211 -3.51 -11.15 14.42
CA ALA A 211 -2.18 -10.71 14.75
C ALA A 211 -1.26 -11.93 14.98
N PRO A 212 0.00 -11.87 14.50
CA PRO A 212 0.96 -12.90 14.81
C PRO A 212 1.25 -12.93 16.32
N LYS A 213 1.52 -14.13 16.87
CA LYS A 213 1.96 -14.28 18.27
C LYS A 213 3.19 -13.41 18.53
N LYS A 214 3.29 -12.79 19.72
CA LYS A 214 4.40 -11.92 20.13
C LYS A 214 4.66 -10.80 19.11
N LEU A 215 3.74 -9.82 19.08
CA LEU A 215 3.89 -8.64 18.24
C LEU A 215 5.18 -7.89 18.58
N LEU A 216 5.78 -7.28 17.56
CA LEU A 216 6.86 -6.30 17.80
C LEU A 216 6.28 -5.13 18.59
N ALA A 217 7.08 -4.53 19.48
CA ALA A 217 6.67 -3.30 20.17
C ALA A 217 6.33 -2.17 19.19
N SER A 218 6.86 -2.21 17.97
CA SER A 218 6.57 -1.26 16.89
C SER A 218 5.35 -1.63 16.04
N ASP A 219 4.63 -2.72 16.37
CA ASP A 219 3.43 -3.12 15.61
C ASP A 219 2.31 -2.09 15.80
N SER A 220 1.63 -1.78 14.70
CA SER A 220 0.67 -0.68 14.62
C SER A 220 -0.61 -0.93 15.39
N ARG A 221 -0.95 -2.21 15.62
CA ARG A 221 -2.09 -2.61 16.44
C ARG A 221 -1.91 -2.17 17.90
N LEU A 222 -0.67 -1.99 18.35
CA LEU A 222 -0.35 -1.56 19.71
C LEU A 222 -0.46 -0.04 19.90
N ARG A 223 -0.72 0.73 18.84
CA ARG A 223 -0.81 2.19 18.93
C ARG A 223 -2.01 2.63 19.79
N PRO A 224 -1.79 3.38 20.88
CA PRO A 224 -2.86 3.73 21.83
C PRO A 224 -3.91 4.69 21.24
N ASP A 225 -3.50 5.61 20.37
CA ASP A 225 -4.41 6.54 19.68
C ASP A 225 -5.37 5.82 18.73
N ARG A 226 -4.88 4.77 18.07
CA ARG A 226 -5.69 3.90 17.20
C ARG A 226 -6.66 3.05 17.98
N TYR A 227 -6.17 2.38 19.03
CA TYR A 227 -7.01 1.56 19.89
C TYR A 227 -8.16 2.39 20.47
N ALA A 228 -7.87 3.61 20.95
CA ALA A 228 -8.89 4.54 21.41
C ALA A 228 -9.91 4.92 20.32
N LEU A 229 -9.48 5.10 19.07
CA LEU A 229 -10.39 5.40 17.95
C LEU A 229 -11.31 4.21 17.62
N GLU A 230 -10.75 3.00 17.62
CA GLU A 230 -11.48 1.76 17.36
C GLU A 230 -12.51 1.47 18.46
N THR A 231 -12.17 1.68 19.73
CA THR A 231 -13.12 1.53 20.86
C THR A 231 -14.07 2.72 21.03
N GLY A 232 -13.91 3.78 20.23
CA GLY A 232 -14.76 4.97 20.28
C GLY A 232 -14.47 5.97 21.41
N ASP A 233 -13.35 5.85 22.11
CA ASP A 233 -12.91 6.77 23.17
C ASP A 233 -12.24 8.02 22.56
N LEU A 234 -13.04 8.89 21.97
CA LEU A 234 -12.58 10.10 21.28
C LEU A 234 -11.80 11.05 22.19
N SER A 235 -12.03 11.00 23.51
CA SER A 235 -11.32 11.82 24.51
C SER A 235 -9.84 11.46 24.64
N LYS A 236 -9.47 10.21 24.34
CA LYS A 236 -8.10 9.72 24.38
C LYS A 236 -7.37 9.89 23.05
N VAL A 237 -8.07 9.78 21.92
CA VAL A 237 -7.45 9.84 20.57
C VAL A 237 -6.52 11.04 20.42
N GLY A 238 -7.00 12.24 20.73
CA GLY A 238 -6.20 13.46 20.59
C GLY A 238 -4.99 13.50 21.53
N ARG A 239 -5.15 13.05 22.78
CA ARG A 239 -4.08 13.04 23.79
C ARG A 239 -2.99 12.03 23.46
N GLU A 240 -3.39 10.80 23.12
CA GLU A 240 -2.46 9.73 22.76
C GLU A 240 -1.70 10.07 21.47
N LYS A 241 -2.38 10.64 20.47
CA LYS A 241 -1.74 11.12 19.25
C LYS A 241 -0.69 12.19 19.55
N ASN A 242 -1.03 13.19 20.37
CA ASN A 242 -0.09 14.24 20.76
C ASN A 242 1.13 13.67 21.50
N SER A 243 0.90 12.77 22.47
CA SER A 243 1.95 12.08 23.22
C SER A 243 2.93 11.33 22.29
N LEU A 244 2.42 10.59 21.31
CA LEU A 244 3.24 9.90 20.32
C LEU A 244 4.06 10.87 19.46
N GLU A 245 3.46 11.96 18.97
CA GLU A 245 4.16 12.97 18.17
C GLU A 245 5.26 13.69 18.97
N VAL A 246 5.02 14.01 20.24
CA VAL A 246 6.03 14.62 21.12
C VAL A 246 7.19 13.66 21.38
N ARG A 247 6.90 12.38 21.64
CA ARG A 247 7.93 11.33 21.78
C ARG A 247 8.77 11.20 20.50
N GLN A 248 8.14 11.26 19.33
CA GLN A 248 8.82 11.25 18.04
C GLN A 248 9.74 12.45 17.83
N ARG A 249 9.26 13.66 18.10
CA ARG A 249 10.07 14.88 17.97
C ARG A 249 11.26 14.88 18.94
N SER A 250 11.06 14.40 20.17
CA SER A 250 12.14 14.33 21.17
C SER A 250 13.19 13.26 20.85
N GLU A 251 12.80 12.09 20.35
CA GLU A 251 13.73 11.07 19.87
C GLU A 251 14.58 11.60 18.71
N LYS A 252 13.93 12.19 17.69
CA LYS A 252 14.63 12.78 16.54
C LYS A 252 15.66 13.81 16.99
N LYS A 253 15.28 14.73 17.89
CA LYS A 253 16.18 15.76 18.42
C LYS A 253 17.39 15.17 19.14
N LYS A 254 17.20 14.12 19.94
CA LYS A 254 18.30 13.41 20.63
C LYS A 254 19.25 12.75 19.64
N ARG A 255 18.69 12.03 18.67
CA ARG A 255 19.47 11.35 17.62
C ARG A 255 20.31 12.35 16.81
N GLU A 256 19.72 13.48 16.41
CA GLU A 256 20.42 14.54 15.69
C GLU A 256 21.52 15.20 16.55
N ALA A 257 21.25 15.43 17.84
CA ALA A 257 22.25 15.98 18.77
C ALA A 257 23.45 15.04 18.97
N ASN A 258 23.23 13.72 18.88
CA ASN A 258 24.27 12.71 18.99
C ASN A 258 25.02 12.47 17.65
N GLY A 259 24.63 13.11 16.55
CA GLY A 259 25.20 12.85 15.22
C GLY A 259 24.81 11.49 14.63
N GLU A 260 23.83 10.81 15.22
CA GLU A 260 23.38 9.48 14.80
C GLU A 260 22.49 9.59 13.56
N ARG A 261 22.68 8.68 12.60
CA ARG A 261 21.82 8.58 11.41
C ARG A 261 20.75 7.52 11.63
N TYR A 262 19.51 7.84 11.27
CA TYR A 262 18.42 6.85 11.28
C TYR A 262 18.65 5.82 10.16
N ALA A 263 18.56 4.53 10.51
CA ALA A 263 18.57 3.43 9.56
C ALA A 263 17.40 2.48 9.86
N PRO A 264 16.55 2.17 8.86
CA PRO A 264 15.49 1.19 9.04
C PRO A 264 16.07 -0.20 9.33
N LYS A 265 15.48 -0.90 10.31
CA LYS A 265 16.01 -2.20 10.77
C LYS A 265 15.78 -3.34 9.77
N TRP A 266 14.67 -3.32 9.06
CA TRP A 266 14.18 -4.45 8.26
C TRP A 266 14.33 -4.26 6.74
N PHE A 267 14.79 -3.08 6.34
CA PHE A 267 15.01 -2.72 4.96
C PHE A 267 16.36 -2.03 4.87
N ASP A 268 17.08 -2.28 3.79
CA ASP A 268 18.32 -1.59 3.49
C ASP A 268 18.05 -0.55 2.40
N LEU A 269 18.63 0.64 2.54
CA LEU A 269 18.62 1.68 1.51
C LEU A 269 19.59 1.23 0.40
N THR A 270 19.15 1.28 -0.85
CA THR A 270 20.02 0.95 -1.99
C THR A 270 20.54 2.22 -2.67
N ASP A 271 21.55 2.06 -3.52
CA ASP A 271 22.08 3.16 -4.35
C ASP A 271 21.16 3.47 -5.56
N GLU A 272 20.07 2.71 -5.76
CA GLU A 272 19.12 2.93 -6.85
C GLU A 272 18.15 4.07 -6.55
N VAL A 273 18.05 5.03 -7.47
CA VAL A 273 17.02 6.06 -7.46
C VAL A 273 15.94 5.74 -8.48
N THR A 274 14.72 5.62 -7.99
CA THR A 274 13.54 5.46 -8.82
C THR A 274 13.05 6.82 -9.32
N ILE A 275 13.03 6.99 -10.64
CA ILE A 275 12.44 8.17 -11.29
C ILE A 275 10.96 7.90 -11.55
N THR A 276 10.11 8.83 -11.12
CA THR A 276 8.67 8.88 -11.42
C THR A 276 8.33 10.19 -12.13
N PRO A 277 7.17 10.30 -12.81
CA PRO A 277 6.72 11.57 -13.39
C PRO A 277 6.58 12.72 -12.37
N TRP A 278 6.60 12.43 -11.07
CA TRP A 278 6.36 13.39 -9.99
C TRP A 278 7.59 13.67 -9.12
N GLY A 279 8.72 13.01 -9.41
CA GLY A 279 10.00 13.20 -8.74
C GLY A 279 10.77 11.89 -8.52
N GLU A 280 11.89 12.03 -7.83
CA GLU A 280 12.81 10.94 -7.49
C GLU A 280 12.52 10.36 -6.10
N MET A 281 12.81 9.07 -5.96
CA MET A 281 12.63 8.32 -4.72
C MET A 281 13.80 7.35 -4.52
N GLU A 282 14.38 7.30 -3.32
CA GLU A 282 15.35 6.26 -2.98
C GLU A 282 14.67 4.88 -2.94
N THR A 283 15.41 3.85 -3.31
CA THR A 283 14.90 2.48 -3.32
C THR A 283 15.29 1.76 -2.04
N TYR A 284 14.39 0.90 -1.55
CA TYR A 284 14.57 0.13 -0.33
C TYR A 284 14.39 -1.35 -0.64
N GLU A 285 15.29 -2.18 -0.12
CA GLU A 285 15.25 -3.62 -0.30
C GLU A 285 15.02 -4.33 1.04
N TYR A 286 14.20 -5.38 1.02
CA TYR A 286 13.95 -6.18 2.22
C TYR A 286 15.17 -7.03 2.57
N ASN A 287 15.71 -6.87 3.78
CA ASN A 287 16.97 -7.49 4.18
C ASN A 287 16.82 -8.89 4.83
N GLY A 288 15.61 -9.44 4.85
CA GLY A 288 15.33 -10.78 5.41
C GLY A 288 15.41 -10.90 6.95
N LYS A 289 15.91 -9.87 7.67
CA LYS A 289 16.13 -9.92 9.12
C LYS A 289 14.84 -10.15 9.89
N TYR A 290 13.72 -9.59 9.42
CA TYR A 290 12.44 -9.78 10.08
C TYR A 290 11.90 -11.21 9.90
N SER A 291 12.15 -11.87 8.76
CA SER A 291 11.77 -13.28 8.52
C SER A 291 12.54 -14.20 9.47
N LYS A 292 13.85 -13.97 9.60
CA LYS A 292 14.71 -14.68 10.57
C LYS A 292 14.21 -14.49 12.00
N HIS A 293 13.89 -13.25 12.40
CA HIS A 293 13.31 -12.96 13.71
C HIS A 293 12.00 -13.73 13.96
N ARG A 294 11.10 -13.78 12.98
CA ARG A 294 9.83 -14.53 13.10
C ARG A 294 10.03 -16.04 13.20
N ALA A 295 10.97 -16.60 12.44
CA ALA A 295 11.31 -18.02 12.53
C ALA A 295 11.82 -18.37 13.94
N MET A 296 12.70 -17.54 14.51
CA MET A 296 13.19 -17.71 15.89
C MET A 296 12.05 -17.64 16.92
N VAL A 297 11.15 -16.66 16.79
CA VAL A 297 9.99 -16.51 17.67
C VAL A 297 9.07 -17.73 17.60
N ASN A 298 8.78 -18.22 16.39
CA ASN A 298 7.93 -19.39 16.19
C ASN A 298 8.57 -20.68 16.73
N ASN A 299 9.89 -20.85 16.59
CA ASN A 299 10.62 -22.02 17.06
C ASN A 299 10.84 -22.04 18.58
N SER A 300 10.70 -20.90 19.26
CA SER A 300 10.97 -20.78 20.70
C SER A 300 9.96 -21.51 21.61
N GLY A 301 8.92 -22.16 21.07
CA GLY A 301 8.03 -23.07 21.80
C GLY A 301 7.23 -22.48 22.96
N VAL A 302 7.39 -21.19 23.27
CA VAL A 302 6.73 -20.53 24.41
C VAL A 302 5.22 -20.54 24.19
N SER A 303 4.50 -21.12 25.16
CA SER A 303 3.04 -21.24 25.15
C SER A 303 2.36 -19.86 25.13
N SER A 304 1.14 -19.83 24.62
CA SER A 304 0.33 -18.63 24.43
C SER A 304 -0.18 -17.96 25.71
N ASP A 305 0.06 -18.57 26.89
CA ASP A 305 -0.59 -18.14 28.13
C ASP A 305 0.25 -17.17 28.97
N GLU A 306 1.52 -16.97 28.65
CA GLU A 306 2.35 -15.96 29.29
C GLU A 306 2.63 -14.79 28.33
N THR A 307 1.61 -13.99 28.09
CA THR A 307 1.67 -12.53 28.08
C THR A 307 0.36 -12.03 27.49
N GLY A 308 -0.58 -11.69 28.38
CA GLY A 308 -1.57 -10.68 28.05
C GLY A 308 -0.79 -9.45 27.62
N VAL A 309 -0.66 -9.23 26.31
CA VAL A 309 -0.08 -8.00 25.77
C VAL A 309 -1.10 -6.92 26.07
N LEU A 310 -0.99 -6.36 27.28
CA LEU A 310 -1.67 -5.15 27.65
C LEU A 310 -1.28 -4.07 26.61
N PRO A 311 -2.24 -3.26 26.11
CA PRO A 311 -2.02 -2.24 25.05
C PRO A 311 -1.01 -1.11 25.35
N THR A 312 -0.06 -1.25 26.27
CA THR A 312 0.69 -0.13 26.87
C THR A 312 2.18 -0.06 26.53
N LYS A 313 2.71 -0.88 25.60
CA LYS A 313 4.15 -0.88 25.25
C LYS A 313 4.46 -0.61 23.77
N PHE A 314 3.69 0.26 23.11
CA PHE A 314 4.07 0.72 21.77
C PHE A 314 5.40 1.50 21.80
N ASN A 315 6.37 1.00 21.04
CA ASN A 315 7.66 1.63 20.81
C ASN A 315 8.04 1.54 19.32
N PRO A 316 7.88 2.63 18.55
CA PRO A 316 8.21 2.64 17.13
C PRO A 316 9.72 2.73 16.85
N TRP A 317 10.55 3.03 17.86
CA TRP A 317 11.99 3.25 17.71
C TRP A 317 12.73 1.92 17.71
N GLN A 318 12.76 1.27 16.54
CA GLN A 318 13.57 0.08 16.30
C GLN A 318 14.52 0.36 15.14
N TYR A 319 15.62 1.08 15.41
CA TYR A 319 16.73 1.26 14.49
C TYR A 319 17.97 0.53 15.00
N VAL A 320 18.90 0.27 14.08
CA VAL A 320 20.22 -0.25 14.43
C VAL A 320 21.09 0.94 14.81
N MET A 321 21.67 0.92 16.02
CA MET A 321 22.76 1.85 16.36
C MET A 321 23.96 1.42 15.53
N LYS A 322 24.57 2.32 14.75
CA LYS A 322 25.87 2.03 14.16
C LYS A 322 26.89 2.08 15.30
N ASP A 323 27.60 0.98 15.51
CA ASP A 323 28.79 0.92 16.36
C ASP A 323 29.91 1.82 15.81
#